data_AF-A0A7W1LC51-F1
#
_entry.id   AF-A0A7W1LC51-F1
#
_cell.length_a   1.000
_cell.length_b   1.000
_cell.length_c   1.000
_cell.angle_alpha   90.00
_cell.angle_beta   90.00
_cell.angle_gamma   90.00
#
_symmetry.space_group_name_H-M   'P 1'
#
loop_
_entity.id
_entity.type
_entity.pdbx_description
1 polymer ?
#
loop_
_entity_poly.entity_id
_entity_poly.type
_entity_poly.pdbx_seq_one_letter_code
_entity_poly.pdbx_strand_id
1 'polypeptide(L)'
;MGAKQIQNPKSKIQNRNGVFERMDKMYRRQRYFYDLTRKYYLLGRDKLIEKMNVAEGENVLEIGCGTGRNLIILARKFPNSR
;
A
#
# COMPACT_ATOMS: atom_id res chain seq x y z
N MET A 1 47.03 29.93 -8.08
CA MET A 1 45.73 29.61 -8.73
C MET A 1 45.52 28.10 -8.67
N GLY A 2 44.80 27.61 -7.66
CA GLY A 2 44.51 26.17 -7.49
C GLY A 2 43.16 25.84 -8.08
N ALA A 3 43.13 25.01 -9.14
CA ALA A 3 41.90 24.56 -9.75
C ALA A 3 41.09 23.73 -8.74
N LYS A 4 39.92 24.25 -8.34
CA LYS A 4 38.95 23.50 -7.54
C LYS A 4 38.50 22.27 -8.36
N GLN A 5 38.78 21.08 -7.83
CA GLN A 5 38.23 19.83 -8.32
C GLN A 5 36.69 19.91 -8.26
N ILE A 6 36.07 19.96 -9.44
CA ILE A 6 34.62 19.88 -9.61
C ILE A 6 34.22 18.44 -9.27
N GLN A 7 33.53 18.25 -8.14
CA GLN A 7 33.01 16.94 -7.75
C GLN A 7 32.01 16.45 -8.81
N ASN A 8 32.38 15.36 -9.48
CA ASN A 8 31.61 14.75 -10.56
C ASN A 8 30.26 14.22 -10.03
N PRO A 9 29.10 14.62 -10.59
CA PRO A 9 27.77 14.21 -10.11
C PRO A 9 27.48 12.71 -10.22
N LYS A 10 28.31 11.94 -10.94
CA LYS A 10 28.16 10.48 -11.09
C LYS A 10 28.53 9.67 -9.84
N SER A 11 29.26 10.23 -8.88
CA SER A 11 29.63 9.51 -7.63
C SER A 11 28.47 9.27 -6.67
N LYS A 12 27.39 10.08 -6.75
CA LYS A 12 26.18 9.88 -5.93
C LYS A 12 25.32 8.69 -6.37
N ILE A 13 25.48 8.21 -7.60
CA ILE A 13 24.60 7.17 -8.18
C ILE A 13 25.08 5.75 -7.86
N GLN A 14 26.36 5.56 -7.53
CA GLN A 14 26.94 4.24 -7.21
C GLN A 14 26.54 3.68 -5.84
N ASN A 15 25.98 4.49 -4.92
CA ASN A 15 25.61 4.07 -3.57
C ASN A 15 24.12 3.67 -3.43
N ARG A 16 23.51 3.12 -4.48
CA ARG A 16 22.12 2.61 -4.42
C ARG A 16 22.04 1.33 -3.58
N ASN A 17 22.98 0.40 -3.76
CA ASN A 17 22.98 -0.90 -3.08
C ASN A 17 23.11 -0.75 -1.56
N GLY A 18 23.94 0.17 -1.09
CA GLY A 18 24.09 0.43 0.35
C GLY A 18 22.85 1.04 0.99
N VAL A 19 22.03 1.81 0.25
CA VAL A 19 20.74 2.32 0.76
C VAL A 19 19.73 1.19 0.86
N PHE A 20 19.64 0.33 -0.17
CA PHE A 20 18.74 -0.83 -0.16
C PHE A 20 19.09 -1.81 0.95
N GLU A 21 20.37 -2.14 1.14
CA GLU A 21 20.82 -3.05 2.21
C GLU A 21 20.56 -2.48 3.61
N ARG A 22 20.70 -1.16 3.80
CA ARG A 22 20.35 -0.49 5.06
C ARG A 22 18.86 -0.53 5.33
N MET A 23 18.04 -0.30 4.30
CA MET A 23 16.58 -0.39 4.41
C MET A 23 16.16 -1.84 4.73
N ASP A 24 16.70 -2.83 4.04
CA ASP A 24 16.40 -4.24 4.28
C ASP A 24 16.74 -4.67 5.71
N LYS A 25 17.91 -4.25 6.22
CA LYS A 25 18.34 -4.59 7.59
C LYS A 25 17.45 -3.93 8.66
N MET A 26 16.98 -2.71 8.41
CA MET A 26 16.05 -1.99 9.28
C MET A 26 14.64 -2.61 9.23
N TYR A 27 14.11 -2.86 8.04
CA TYR A 27 12.74 -3.34 7.84
C TYR A 27 12.57 -4.84 8.11
N ARG A 28 13.63 -5.66 8.09
CA ARG A 28 13.54 -7.12 8.32
C ARG A 28 12.89 -7.51 9.65
N ARG A 29 13.13 -6.74 10.72
CA ARG A 29 12.49 -6.98 12.03
C ARG A 29 11.18 -6.20 12.19
N GLN A 30 11.11 -4.99 11.65
CA GLN A 30 9.92 -4.16 11.71
C GLN A 30 8.76 -4.71 10.87
N ARG A 31 9.02 -5.48 9.80
CA ARG A 31 7.96 -6.04 8.95
C ARG A 31 6.97 -6.91 9.72
N TYR A 32 7.41 -7.62 10.77
CA TYR A 32 6.49 -8.45 11.56
C TYR A 32 5.57 -7.60 12.43
N PHE A 33 6.06 -6.46 12.94
CA PHE A 33 5.25 -5.49 13.66
C PHE A 33 4.28 -4.77 12.70
N TYR A 34 4.75 -4.38 11.52
CA TYR A 34 3.88 -3.81 10.47
C TYR A 34 2.85 -4.82 9.95
N ASP A 35 3.21 -6.09 9.72
CA ASP A 35 2.28 -7.13 9.26
C ASP A 35 1.29 -7.52 10.37
N LEU A 36 1.69 -7.47 11.66
CA LEU A 36 0.78 -7.70 12.79
C LEU A 36 -0.20 -6.53 12.98
N THR A 37 0.29 -5.29 12.87
CA THR A 37 -0.54 -4.09 12.93
C THR A 37 -1.39 -3.89 11.67
N ARG A 38 -0.95 -4.44 10.52
CA ARG A 38 -1.71 -4.48 9.26
C ARG A 38 -3.07 -5.12 9.44
N LYS A 39 -3.20 -6.11 10.33
CA LYS A 39 -4.49 -6.74 10.63
C LYS A 39 -5.52 -5.72 11.13
N TYR A 40 -5.11 -4.64 11.81
CA TYR A 40 -6.02 -3.57 12.25
C TYR A 40 -6.47 -2.62 11.12
N TYR A 41 -5.75 -2.55 10.00
CA TYR A 41 -6.26 -1.92 8.77
C TYR A 41 -7.25 -2.81 8.01
N LEU A 42 -7.27 -4.11 8.33
CA LEU A 42 -8.13 -5.12 7.69
C LEU A 42 -9.38 -5.43 8.54
N LEU A 43 -9.30 -5.25 9.87
CA LEU A 43 -10.39 -5.38 10.84
C LEU A 43 -11.28 -4.15 10.79
N GLY A 44 -12.29 -4.18 9.93
CA GLY A 44 -13.22 -3.06 9.75
C GLY A 44 -13.97 -3.09 8.43
N ARG A 45 -13.52 -3.91 7.47
CA ARG A 45 -14.19 -4.04 6.16
C ARG A 45 -15.61 -4.57 6.27
N ASP A 46 -15.84 -5.57 7.11
CA ASP A 46 -17.20 -6.11 7.28
C ASP A 46 -18.14 -5.00 7.81
N LYS A 47 -17.70 -4.26 8.83
CA LYS A 47 -18.44 -3.11 9.39
C LYS A 47 -18.59 -1.96 8.37
N LEU A 48 -17.60 -1.74 7.52
CA LEU A 48 -17.65 -0.73 6.45
C LEU A 48 -18.68 -1.12 5.39
N ILE A 49 -18.66 -2.37 4.91
CA ILE A 49 -19.61 -2.91 3.94
C ILE A 49 -21.03 -2.91 4.53
N GLU A 50 -21.19 -3.22 5.82
CA GLU A 50 -22.46 -3.13 6.53
C GLU A 50 -23.03 -1.71 6.56
N LYS A 51 -22.19 -0.71 6.82
CA LYS A 51 -22.59 0.70 6.92
C LYS A 51 -22.61 1.44 5.59
N MET A 52 -22.11 0.84 4.52
CA MET A 52 -22.13 1.43 3.19
C MET A 52 -23.58 1.64 2.75
N ASN A 53 -23.86 2.79 2.12
CA ASN A 53 -25.16 3.11 1.54
C ASN A 53 -24.93 3.52 0.08
N VAL A 54 -24.86 2.52 -0.79
CA VAL A 54 -24.64 2.71 -2.23
C VAL A 54 -25.99 2.88 -2.89
N ALA A 55 -26.20 4.01 -3.56
CA ALA A 55 -27.42 4.27 -4.32
C ALA A 55 -27.40 3.54 -5.68
N GLU A 56 -28.56 3.44 -6.31
CA GLU A 56 -28.68 2.83 -7.63
C GLU A 56 -27.84 3.60 -8.66
N GLY A 57 -27.11 2.87 -9.51
CA GLY A 57 -26.24 3.44 -10.54
C GLY A 57 -24.90 4.00 -10.03
N GLU A 58 -24.63 3.98 -8.72
CA GLU A 58 -23.31 4.33 -8.20
C GLU A 58 -22.28 3.23 -8.47
N ASN A 59 -20.99 3.64 -8.52
CA ASN A 59 -19.88 2.73 -8.78
C ASN A 59 -19.03 2.53 -7.52
N VAL A 60 -18.64 1.28 -7.23
CA VAL A 60 -17.83 0.93 -6.06
C VAL A 60 -16.48 0.33 -6.48
N LEU A 61 -15.39 0.96 -6.06
CA LEU A 61 -14.02 0.49 -6.33
C LEU A 61 -13.37 -0.07 -5.06
N GLU A 62 -12.90 -1.32 -5.12
CA GLU A 62 -12.05 -1.92 -4.08
C GLU A 62 -10.58 -1.91 -4.48
N ILE A 63 -9.75 -1.17 -3.73
CA ILE A 63 -8.29 -1.18 -3.91
C ILE A 63 -7.70 -2.39 -3.19
N GLY A 64 -7.09 -3.29 -3.98
CA GLY A 64 -6.47 -4.51 -3.45
C GLY A 64 -7.49 -5.57 -3.05
N CYS A 65 -8.37 -5.95 -3.98
CA CYS A 65 -9.51 -6.86 -3.75
C CYS A 65 -9.16 -8.28 -3.30
N GLY A 66 -7.90 -8.71 -3.42
CA GLY A 66 -7.46 -10.04 -3.03
C GLY A 66 -8.25 -11.13 -3.74
N THR A 67 -8.99 -11.95 -2.98
CA THR A 67 -9.85 -13.02 -3.50
C THR A 67 -11.24 -12.55 -3.98
N GLY A 68 -11.53 -11.24 -3.90
CA GLY A 68 -12.80 -10.66 -4.35
C GLY A 68 -13.99 -10.91 -3.42
N ARG A 69 -13.77 -11.43 -2.20
CA ARG A 69 -14.84 -11.69 -1.21
C ARG A 69 -15.74 -10.48 -0.98
N ASN A 70 -15.16 -9.29 -0.86
CA ASN A 70 -15.91 -8.08 -0.54
C ASN A 70 -16.73 -7.60 -1.73
N LEU A 71 -16.18 -7.68 -2.95
CA LEU A 71 -16.92 -7.39 -4.19
C LEU A 71 -18.14 -8.30 -4.35
N ILE A 72 -18.02 -9.61 -4.05
CA ILE A 72 -19.15 -10.53 -4.10
C ILE A 72 -20.24 -10.14 -3.08
N ILE A 73 -19.85 -9.74 -1.87
CA ILE A 73 -20.80 -9.27 -0.84
C ILE A 73 -21.48 -7.98 -1.31
N LEU A 74 -20.73 -7.02 -1.85
CA LEU A 74 -21.24 -5.75 -2.35
C LEU A 74 -22.20 -5.95 -3.53
N ALA A 75 -21.86 -6.80 -4.50
CA ALA A 75 -22.71 -7.11 -5.64
C ALA A 75 -24.05 -7.76 -5.23
N ARG A 76 -24.04 -8.55 -4.15
CA ARG A 76 -25.27 -9.13 -3.59
C ARG A 76 -26.10 -8.12 -2.80
N LYS A 77 -25.44 -7.19 -2.10
CA LYS A 77 -26.11 -6.19 -1.26
C LYS A 77 -26.66 -5.02 -2.06
N PHE A 78 -25.98 -4.64 -3.14
CA PHE A 78 -26.32 -3.50 -4.00
C PHE A 78 -26.38 -3.95 -5.47
N PRO A 79 -27.38 -4.76 -5.85
CA PRO A 79 -27.46 -5.36 -7.19
C PRO A 79 -27.62 -4.34 -8.33
N ASN A 80 -28.11 -3.14 -8.01
CA ASN A 80 -28.31 -2.04 -8.96
C ASN A 80 -27.12 -1.05 -8.97
N SER A 81 -26.01 -1.37 -8.30
CA SER A 81 -24.75 -0.63 -8.34
C SER A 81 -23.71 -1.34 -9.23
N ARG A 82 -22.61 -0.67 -9.59
CA ARG A 82 -21.60 -1.17 -10.53
C ARG A 82 -20.18 -1.25 -9.96
#